data_AF-R9JWV8-F1
#
_entry.id   AF-R9JWV8-F1
#
_cell.length_a   1.000
_cell.length_b   1.000
_cell.length_c   1.000
_cell.angle_alpha   90.00
_cell.angle_beta   90.00
_cell.angle_gamma   90.00
#
_symmetry.space_group_name_H-M   'P 1'
#
loop_
_entity.id
_entity.type
_entity.pdbx_description
1 polymer ?
#
loop_
_entity_poly.entity_id
_entity_poly.type
_entity_poly.pdbx_seq_one_letter_code
_entity_poly.pdbx_strand_id
1 'polypeptide(L)' 'MYRPLNKLQHSFFDFNQPLGMRMNPKNRWIRLADRIPWDVFEEKYAELFPSNTGNVAKPLRMALVY' A
#
# COMPACT_ATOMS: atom_id res chain seq x y z
N MET A 1 -10.69 -2.32 13.77
CA MET A 1 -10.62 -0.89 13.44
C MET A 1 -9.80 -0.70 12.17
N TYR A 2 -10.29 0.03 11.18
CA TYR A 2 -9.50 0.45 10.02
C TYR A 2 -9.42 1.98 9.98
N ARG A 3 -8.23 2.55 9.74
CA ARG A 3 -8.07 4.00 9.61
C ARG A 3 -7.64 4.30 8.18
N PRO A 4 -8.46 4.99 7.37
CA PRO A 4 -8.01 5.45 6.07
C PRO A 4 -6.82 6.38 6.29
N LEU A 5 -5.66 5.98 5.77
CA LEU A 5 -4.50 6.85 5.78
C LEU A 5 -4.81 8.01 4.83
N ASN A 6 -4.80 9.25 5.31
CA ASN A 6 -4.88 10.45 4.45
C ASN A 6 -3.71 10.57 3.46
N LYS A 7 -2.75 9.64 3.51
CA LYS A 7 -1.70 9.48 2.52
C LYS A 7 -2.04 8.25 1.68
N LEU A 8 -2.31 8.51 0.40
CA LEU A 8 -2.21 7.57 -0.72
C LEU A 8 -1.14 6.51 -0.41
N GLN A 9 -1.46 5.24 -0.62
CA GLN A 9 -0.56 4.13 -0.32
C GLN A 9 0.89 4.42 -0.74
N HIS A 10 1.83 4.11 0.14
CA HIS A 10 3.25 4.34 -0.13
C HIS A 10 3.67 3.66 -1.44
N SER A 11 4.25 4.42 -2.35
CA SER A 11 4.95 3.93 -3.54
C SER A 11 6.25 3.22 -3.15
N PHE A 12 6.78 2.39 -4.06
CA PHE A 12 8.10 1.80 -3.87
C PHE A 12 9.22 2.84 -3.73
N PHE A 13 8.99 4.07 -4.19
CA PHE A 13 9.96 5.17 -4.12
C PHE A 13 9.85 6.02 -2.85
N ASP A 14 8.82 5.83 -2.03
CA ASP A 14 8.60 6.64 -0.81
C ASP A 14 9.52 6.21 0.35
N PHE A 15 10.25 5.13 0.18
CA PHE A 15 11.22 4.64 1.15
C PHE A 15 12.55 5.36 0.98
N ASN A 16 13.17 5.77 2.10
CA ASN A 16 14.53 6.32 2.12
C ASN A 16 15.54 5.21 1.80
N GLN A 17 15.71 4.92 0.51
CA GLN A 17 16.59 3.85 0.04
C GLN A 17 18.05 4.31 0.11
N PRO A 18 18.96 3.50 0.69
CA PRO A 18 20.39 3.82 0.71
C PRO A 18 20.97 3.89 -0.70
N LEU A 19 22.08 4.63 -0.84
CA LEU A 19 22.79 4.81 -2.11
C LEU A 19 23.14 3.44 -2.73
N GLY A 20 22.75 3.23 -3.99
CA GLY A 20 22.96 1.98 -4.72
C GLY A 20 21.85 0.94 -4.60
N MET A 21 20.85 1.13 -3.72
CA MET A 21 19.68 0.24 -3.58
C MET A 21 18.41 0.81 -4.23
N ARG A 22 18.56 1.76 -5.17
CA ARG A 22 17.41 2.34 -5.88
C ARG A 22 16.78 1.30 -6.80
N MET A 23 15.49 1.05 -6.61
CA MET A 23 14.76 0.16 -7.51
C MET A 23 14.74 0.73 -8.94
N ASN A 24 14.98 -0.13 -9.94
CA ASN A 24 14.93 0.28 -11.34
C ASN A 24 13.47 0.55 -11.76
N PRO A 25 13.08 1.79 -12.13
CA PRO A 25 11.71 2.11 -12.52
C PRO A 25 11.21 1.36 -13.76
N LYS A 26 12.12 0.81 -14.58
CA LYS A 26 11.77 -0.03 -15.73
C LYS A 26 11.53 -1.49 -15.35
N ASN A 27 11.71 -1.87 -14.09
CA ASN A 27 11.42 -3.21 -13.61
C ASN A 27 9.96 -3.56 -13.88
N ARG A 28 9.74 -4.76 -14.44
CA ARG A 28 8.40 -5.24 -14.82
C ARG A 28 7.41 -5.21 -13.65
N TRP A 29 7.85 -5.58 -12.45
CA TRP A 29 7.01 -5.63 -11.25
C TRP A 29 6.61 -4.24 -10.76
N ILE A 30 7.52 -3.27 -10.82
CA ILE A 30 7.21 -1.87 -10.47
C ILE A 30 6.15 -1.33 -11.42
N ARG A 31 6.35 -1.50 -12.73
CA ARG A 31 5.40 -1.04 -13.75
C ARG A 31 4.03 -1.73 -13.64
N LEU A 32 3.98 -2.99 -13.19
CA LEU A 32 2.74 -3.70 -12.96
C LEU A 32 2.04 -3.19 -11.69
N ALA A 33 2.78 -2.99 -10.61
CA ALA A 33 2.24 -2.47 -9.37
C ALA A 33 1.69 -1.05 -9.52
N ASP A 34 2.33 -0.20 -10.33
CA ASP A 34 1.86 1.16 -10.62
C ASP A 34 0.54 1.19 -11.41
N ARG A 35 0.18 0.09 -12.09
CA ARG A 35 -1.08 -0.01 -12.86
C ARG A 35 -2.26 -0.48 -12.02
N ILE A 36 -2.04 -0.97 -10.81
CA ILE A 36 -3.11 -1.47 -9.96
C ILE A 36 -3.87 -0.26 -9.39
N PRO A 37 -5.21 -0.19 -9.52
CA PRO A 37 -6.02 0.88 -8.95
C PRO A 37 -6.17 0.68 -7.43
N TRP A 38 -5.07 0.89 -6.72
CA TRP A 38 -4.94 0.60 -5.31
C TRP A 38 -5.99 1.27 -4.43
N ASP A 39 -6.35 2.52 -4.74
CA ASP A 39 -7.33 3.29 -3.96
C ASP A 39 -8.71 2.62 -3.94
N VAL A 40 -9.15 2.08 -5.09
CA VAL A 40 -10.42 1.36 -5.23
C VAL A 40 -10.43 0.08 -4.39
N PHE A 41 -9.29 -0.62 -4.33
CA PHE A 41 -9.18 -1.82 -3.52
C PHE A 41 -9.03 -1.51 -2.04
N GLU A 42 -8.38 -0.42 -1.68
CA GLU A 42 -8.24 0.02 -0.30
C GLU A 42 -9.60 0.38 0.31
N GLU A 43 -10.48 1.05 -0.45
CA GLU A 43 -11.86 1.35 -0.03
C GLU A 43 -12.63 0.06 0.29
N LYS A 44 -12.61 -0.91 -0.64
CA LYS A 44 -13.24 -2.23 -0.43
C LYS A 44 -12.62 -3.01 0.73
N TYR A 45 -11.32 -2.88 0.93
CA TYR A 45 -10.62 -3.52 2.04
C TYR A 45 -11.01 -2.91 3.39
N ALA A 46 -11.19 -1.59 3.44
CA ALA A 46 -11.65 -0.88 4.63
C ALA A 46 -13.05 -1.34 5.08
N GLU A 47 -13.95 -1.62 4.12
CA GLU A 47 -15.30 -2.15 4.39
C GLU A 47 -15.29 -3.48 5.17
N LEU A 48 -14.21 -4.26 5.08
CA LEU A 48 -14.06 -5.52 5.83
C LEU A 48 -13.87 -5.31 7.35
N PHE A 49 -13.66 -4.07 7.80
CA PHE A 49 -13.44 -3.73 9.20
C PHE A 49 -14.53 -2.81 9.75
N PRO A 50 -15.79 -3.27 9.84
CA PRO A 50 -16.91 -2.46 10.33
C PRO A 50 -16.81 -2.13 11.83
N SER A 51 -16.03 -2.90 12.58
CA SER A 51 -15.80 -2.66 14.00
C SER A 51 -14.66 -1.67 14.25
N ASN A 52 -14.91 -0.68 15.11
CA ASN A 52 -13.91 0.24 15.63
C ASN A 52 -13.12 -0.31 16.83
N THR A 53 -13.28 -1.58 17.18
CA THR A 53 -12.52 -2.24 18.25
C THR A 53 -11.27 -2.96 17.71
N GLY A 54 -10.32 -3.24 18.62
CA GLY A 54 -9.09 -3.97 18.33
C GLY A 54 -7.96 -3.13 17.71
N ASN A 55 -6.90 -3.83 17.28
CA ASN A 55 -5.76 -3.19 16.62
C ASN A 55 -6.15 -2.61 15.25
N VAL A 56 -5.46 -1.53 14.88
CA VAL A 56 -5.66 -0.88 13.58
C VAL A 56 -5.10 -1.79 12.48
N ALA A 57 -5.96 -2.13 11.52
CA ALA A 57 -5.56 -2.89 10.35
C ALA A 57 -4.52 -2.13 9.51
N LYS A 58 -3.59 -2.87 8.90
CA LYS A 58 -2.60 -2.31 7.98
C LYS A 58 -3.27 -1.96 6.64
N PRO A 59 -2.76 -0.98 5.87
CA PRO A 59 -3.23 -0.74 4.51
C PRO A 59 -3.08 -1.99 3.64
N LEU A 60 -4.00 -2.17 2.69
CA LEU A 60 -4.10 -3.35 1.83
C LEU A 60 -2.76 -3.71 1.17
N ARG A 61 -2.05 -2.73 0.62
CA ARG A 61 -0.75 -2.97 -0.06
C ARG A 61 0.31 -3.55 0.88
N MET A 62 0.30 -3.20 2.17
CA MET A 62 1.20 -3.83 3.13
C MET A 62 0.75 -5.25 3.47
N ALA A 63 -0.55 -5.49 3.56
CA ALA A 63 -1.11 -6.81 3.89
C ALA A 63 -0.87 -7.85 2.78
N LEU A 64 -0.85 -7.43 1.51
CA LEU A 64 -0.65 -8.34 0.37
C LEU A 64 0.81 -8.60 0.00
N VAL A 65 1.75 -7.76 0.47
CA VAL A 65 3.18 -7.85 0.12
C VAL A 65 4.00 -8.54 1.23
N TYR A 66 3.33 -9.01 2.29
CA TYR A 66 3.91 -9.78 3.39
C TYR A 66 3.61 -11.28 3.28
#